data_AF-A0A2T7SQC6-F1
#
_entry.id   AF-A0A2T7SQC6-F1
#
_cell.length_a   1.000
_cell.length_b   1.000
_cell.length_c   1.000
_cell.angle_alpha   90.00
_cell.angle_beta   90.00
_cell.angle_gamma   90.00
#
_symmetry.space_group_name_H-M   'P 1'
#
loop_
_entity.id
_entity.type
_entity.pdbx_description
1 polymer ?
#
loop_
_entity_poly.entity_id
_entity_poly.type
_entity_poly.pdbx_seq_one_letter_code
_entity_poly.pdbx_strand_id
1 'polypeptide(L)'
;EDLKAQLGLLDARHVAGDLGLVSGVRTAILADWRNSAPKRLPELDELCRERAERQGELQFLLEPDLKEARGGLRDATALRAVAASWVADAPREGLYDARRRLLDARDALHLTTGRATDRLALQEQDPVAAELGLLDADALLRQVYEAARTVSYASDVTWREVNRVLRSRAVRPRLRAMLGAKPAPDRSPLAEGVVEQDGEVVLARTARPERDLVLPLRAAAAAAQAGLPISLHAVRRLAAAAKPLPVPWPAEARQELVTLLGAGESTVPVWEALEAEGLITQFLPDWERVRCRPQRNPVHTWTVDRHLVETAVQASSLTRRVGRPDLLLICALLHDIGKGWPGDH
;
A
#
# COMPACT_ATOMS: atom_id res chain seq x y z
N GLU A 1 -12.83 26.62 -8.43
CA GLU A 1 -13.76 26.26 -7.32
C GLU A 1 -12.99 25.46 -6.30
N ASP A 2 -13.36 25.51 -5.02
CA ASP A 2 -12.64 24.85 -3.94
C ASP A 2 -12.96 23.34 -3.88
N LEU A 3 -12.00 22.51 -4.29
CA LEU A 3 -12.09 21.05 -4.25
C LEU A 3 -12.33 20.52 -2.83
N LYS A 4 -11.82 21.18 -1.79
CA LYS A 4 -12.03 20.75 -0.39
C LYS A 4 -13.48 20.89 0.03
N ALA A 5 -14.15 21.96 -0.38
CA ALA A 5 -15.57 22.16 -0.14
C ALA A 5 -16.42 21.07 -0.84
N GLN A 6 -16.08 20.75 -2.10
CA GLN A 6 -16.78 19.70 -2.86
C GLN A 6 -16.62 18.31 -2.24
N LEU A 7 -15.44 17.97 -1.72
CA LEU A 7 -15.24 16.72 -0.97
C LEU A 7 -16.16 16.63 0.25
N GLY A 8 -16.33 17.73 0.99
CA GLY A 8 -17.24 17.77 2.15
C GLY A 8 -18.71 17.55 1.77
N LEU A 9 -19.12 18.03 0.59
CA LEU A 9 -20.47 17.85 0.07
C LEU A 9 -20.80 16.39 -0.26
N LEU A 10 -19.80 15.54 -0.57
CA LEU A 10 -20.01 14.11 -0.82
C LEU A 10 -20.50 13.35 0.42
N ASP A 11 -20.16 13.84 1.62
CA ASP A 11 -20.56 13.24 2.90
C ASP A 11 -21.93 13.73 3.40
N ALA A 12 -22.65 14.58 2.64
CA ALA A 12 -23.93 15.18 3.04
C ALA A 12 -24.99 14.12 3.38
N ARG A 13 -25.50 14.04 4.61
CA ARG A 13 -26.50 13.04 5.02
C ARG A 13 -27.78 13.69 5.53
N HIS A 14 -28.92 13.00 5.36
CA HIS A 14 -30.17 13.43 5.98
C HIS A 14 -30.06 13.26 7.50
N VAL A 15 -30.47 14.30 8.23
CA VAL A 15 -30.52 14.31 9.70
C VAL A 15 -31.95 14.61 10.17
N ALA A 16 -32.58 15.63 9.58
CA ALA A 16 -33.97 16.01 9.81
C ALA A 16 -34.53 16.82 8.63
N GLY A 17 -35.84 17.03 8.60
CA GLY A 17 -36.51 17.82 7.55
C GLY A 17 -36.90 17.00 6.31
N ASP A 18 -37.11 17.68 5.19
CA ASP A 18 -37.59 17.06 3.94
C ASP A 18 -36.52 16.15 3.29
N LEU A 19 -36.81 14.86 3.26
CA LEU A 19 -35.96 13.83 2.65
C LEU A 19 -35.83 14.01 1.13
N GLY A 20 -36.86 14.53 0.46
CA GLY A 20 -36.88 14.79 -0.97
C GLY A 20 -35.87 15.86 -1.37
N LEU A 21 -35.82 16.96 -0.60
CA LEU A 21 -34.85 18.03 -0.81
C LEU A 21 -33.41 17.53 -0.66
N VAL A 22 -33.12 16.80 0.43
CA VAL A 22 -31.77 16.26 0.69
C VAL A 22 -31.37 15.25 -0.38
N SER A 23 -32.29 14.38 -0.80
CA SER A 23 -32.06 13.42 -1.88
C SER A 23 -31.76 14.12 -3.22
N GLY A 24 -32.48 15.20 -3.52
CA GLY A 24 -32.25 16.03 -4.71
C GLY A 24 -30.87 16.68 -4.70
N VAL A 25 -30.48 17.29 -3.57
CA VAL A 25 -29.16 17.91 -3.39
C VAL A 25 -28.03 16.89 -3.54
N ARG A 26 -28.13 15.73 -2.86
CA ARG A 26 -27.14 14.64 -2.99
C ARG A 26 -26.99 14.14 -4.42
N THR A 27 -28.10 14.01 -5.13
CA THR A 27 -28.09 13.57 -6.55
C THR A 27 -27.37 14.59 -7.42
N ALA A 28 -27.65 15.88 -7.25
CA ALA A 28 -26.99 16.95 -7.99
C ALA A 28 -25.48 17.00 -7.72
N ILE A 29 -25.07 16.91 -6.45
CA ILE A 29 -23.65 16.89 -6.04
C ILE A 29 -22.91 15.70 -6.68
N LEU A 30 -23.50 14.49 -6.63
CA LEU A 30 -22.87 13.30 -7.21
C LEU A 30 -22.78 13.39 -8.74
N ALA A 31 -23.80 13.92 -9.39
CA ALA A 31 -23.79 14.13 -10.85
C ALA A 31 -22.67 15.11 -11.25
N ASP A 32 -22.57 16.24 -10.56
CA ASP A 32 -21.51 17.22 -10.78
C ASP A 32 -20.10 16.63 -10.53
N TRP A 33 -19.94 15.90 -9.42
CA TRP A 33 -18.69 15.22 -9.09
C TRP A 33 -18.24 14.26 -10.18
N ARG A 34 -19.15 13.41 -10.67
CA ARG A 34 -18.86 12.44 -11.74
C ARG A 34 -18.53 13.12 -13.07
N ASN A 35 -19.28 14.16 -13.43
CA ASN A 35 -19.05 14.91 -14.68
C ASN A 35 -17.68 15.60 -14.67
N SER A 36 -17.24 16.09 -13.51
CA SER A 36 -15.96 16.78 -13.35
C SER A 36 -14.80 15.87 -12.93
N ALA A 37 -15.02 14.58 -12.73
CA ALA A 37 -14.02 13.63 -12.22
C ALA A 37 -12.71 13.61 -13.03
N PRO A 38 -12.71 13.63 -14.39
CA PRO A 38 -11.46 13.64 -15.16
C PRO A 38 -10.55 14.84 -14.86
N LYS A 39 -11.11 15.94 -14.37
CA LYS A 39 -10.36 17.13 -13.94
C LYS A 39 -10.05 17.10 -12.44
N ARG A 40 -11.05 16.75 -11.61
CA ARG A 40 -10.93 16.79 -10.13
C ARG A 40 -10.06 15.69 -9.54
N LEU A 41 -10.02 14.50 -10.16
CA LEU A 41 -9.24 13.38 -9.62
C LEU A 41 -7.72 13.61 -9.71
N PRO A 42 -7.15 14.12 -10.82
CA PRO A 42 -5.74 14.52 -10.84
C PRO A 42 -5.41 15.62 -9.81
N GLU A 43 -6.28 16.62 -9.65
CA GLU A 43 -6.13 17.67 -8.63
C GLU A 43 -6.17 17.07 -7.21
N LEU A 44 -7.01 16.06 -6.96
CA LEU A 44 -7.09 15.37 -5.68
C LEU A 44 -5.86 14.50 -5.40
N ASP A 45 -5.33 13.80 -6.41
CA ASP A 45 -4.11 13.00 -6.30
C ASP A 45 -2.92 13.89 -5.90
N GLU A 46 -2.76 15.03 -6.57
CA GLU A 46 -1.71 16.01 -6.24
C GLU A 46 -1.84 16.54 -4.81
N LEU A 47 -3.07 16.89 -4.36
CA LEU A 47 -3.29 17.29 -2.97
C LEU A 47 -2.93 16.19 -1.95
N CYS A 48 -3.13 14.92 -2.30
CA CYS A 48 -2.73 13.80 -1.44
C CYS A 48 -1.20 13.68 -1.39
N ARG A 49 -0.52 13.82 -2.54
CA ARG A 49 0.95 13.80 -2.63
C ARG A 49 1.60 14.96 -1.86
N GLU A 50 1.17 16.19 -2.09
CA GLU A 50 1.69 17.37 -1.36
C GLU A 50 1.55 17.21 0.15
N ARG A 51 0.43 16.61 0.59
CA ARG A 51 0.21 16.36 2.01
C ARG A 51 1.15 15.28 2.53
N ALA A 52 1.30 14.17 1.81
CA ALA A 52 2.22 13.10 2.18
C ALA A 52 3.68 13.61 2.30
N GLU A 53 4.11 14.50 1.39
CA GLU A 53 5.43 15.13 1.45
C GLU A 53 5.63 16.00 2.69
N ARG A 54 4.57 16.69 3.16
CA ARG A 54 4.64 17.57 4.35
C ARG A 54 4.50 16.81 5.67
N GLN A 55 3.66 15.78 5.69
CA GLN A 55 3.27 15.08 6.92
C GLN A 55 4.03 13.77 7.13
N GLY A 56 4.64 13.23 6.07
CA GLY A 56 5.25 11.90 6.07
C GLY A 56 4.23 10.77 5.97
N GLU A 57 4.72 9.56 6.22
CA GLU A 57 3.93 8.33 6.15
C GLU A 57 3.57 7.84 7.54
N LEU A 58 2.27 7.73 7.81
CA LEU A 58 1.74 7.40 9.12
C LEU A 58 2.35 6.11 9.68
N GLN A 59 2.54 5.10 8.82
CA GLN A 59 3.08 3.78 9.19
C GLN A 59 4.54 3.79 9.67
N PHE A 60 5.25 4.92 9.61
CA PHE A 60 6.66 5.03 10.00
C PHE A 60 6.95 6.14 11.01
N LEU A 61 5.98 6.99 11.32
CA LEU A 61 6.16 8.14 12.20
C LEU A 61 5.91 7.74 13.66
N LEU A 62 6.89 8.01 14.54
CA LEU A 62 6.73 7.79 15.98
C LEU A 62 5.68 8.69 16.62
N GLU A 63 5.42 9.87 16.07
CA GLU A 63 4.36 10.78 16.52
C GLU A 63 3.43 11.14 15.35
N PRO A 64 2.64 10.18 14.85
CA PRO A 64 1.92 10.34 13.60
C PRO A 64 0.76 11.34 13.74
N ASP A 65 0.49 12.09 12.67
CA ASP A 65 -0.81 12.72 12.47
C ASP A 65 -1.79 11.69 11.87
N LEU A 66 -2.79 11.26 12.65
CA LEU A 66 -3.71 10.19 12.28
C LEU A 66 -4.62 10.55 11.08
N LYS A 67 -4.69 11.83 10.74
CA LYS A 67 -5.60 12.36 9.73
C LYS A 67 -4.89 12.72 8.44
N GLU A 68 -3.84 13.52 8.55
CA GLU A 68 -3.19 14.15 7.42
C GLU A 68 -1.97 13.34 6.91
N ALA A 69 -1.31 12.51 7.71
CA ALA A 69 -0.22 11.68 7.20
C ALA A 69 -0.69 10.65 6.14
N ARG A 70 0.21 10.22 5.24
CA ARG A 70 -0.10 9.20 4.22
C ARG A 70 -0.51 7.90 4.89
N GLY A 71 -1.62 7.30 4.43
CA GLY A 71 -2.30 6.18 5.08
C GLY A 71 -3.30 6.59 6.15
N GLY A 72 -3.45 7.90 6.42
CA GLY A 72 -4.36 8.44 7.43
C GLY A 72 -5.82 8.57 6.98
N LEU A 73 -6.65 9.11 7.87
CA LEU A 73 -8.10 9.24 7.67
C LEU A 73 -8.49 10.05 6.43
N ARG A 74 -7.61 10.97 5.99
CA ARG A 74 -7.92 11.79 4.81
C ARG A 74 -7.59 11.11 3.49
N ASP A 75 -6.63 10.17 3.45
CA ASP A 75 -6.49 9.25 2.31
C ASP A 75 -7.71 8.35 2.20
N ALA A 76 -8.20 7.80 3.32
CA ALA A 76 -9.45 7.02 3.34
C ALA A 76 -10.67 7.84 2.88
N THR A 77 -10.63 9.18 3.00
CA THR A 77 -11.67 10.08 2.48
C THR A 77 -11.51 10.33 0.98
N ALA A 78 -10.28 10.50 0.50
CA ALA A 78 -9.99 10.59 -0.93
C ALA A 78 -10.44 9.32 -1.67
N LEU A 79 -10.17 8.13 -1.12
CA LEU A 79 -10.62 6.85 -1.67
C LEU A 79 -12.14 6.77 -1.84
N ARG A 80 -12.92 7.26 -0.84
CA ARG A 80 -14.39 7.34 -0.98
C ARG A 80 -14.82 8.29 -2.09
N ALA A 81 -14.13 9.42 -2.25
CA ALA A 81 -14.40 10.38 -3.31
C ALA A 81 -14.09 9.80 -4.70
N VAL A 82 -13.01 9.03 -4.83
CA VAL A 82 -12.71 8.25 -6.04
C VAL A 82 -13.83 7.26 -6.33
N ALA A 83 -14.28 6.48 -5.35
CA ALA A 83 -15.39 5.54 -5.53
C ALA A 83 -16.69 6.24 -5.98
N ALA A 84 -16.99 7.42 -5.41
CA ALA A 84 -18.16 8.23 -5.79
C ALA A 84 -18.13 8.71 -7.27
N SER A 85 -16.93 8.81 -7.85
CA SER A 85 -16.72 9.21 -9.25
C SER A 85 -17.01 8.11 -10.28
N TRP A 86 -17.13 6.84 -9.85
CA TRP A 86 -17.21 5.65 -10.72
C TRP A 86 -16.01 5.45 -11.67
N VAL A 87 -14.89 6.13 -11.44
CA VAL A 87 -13.67 5.93 -12.23
C VAL A 87 -12.90 4.69 -11.78
N ALA A 88 -12.78 4.51 -10.46
CA ALA A 88 -12.14 3.37 -9.82
C ALA A 88 -12.82 3.12 -8.47
N ASP A 89 -12.60 1.94 -7.89
CA ASP A 89 -12.98 1.64 -6.51
C ASP A 89 -11.76 1.10 -5.77
N ALA A 90 -11.64 1.46 -4.49
CA ALA A 90 -10.55 0.97 -3.67
C ALA A 90 -10.75 -0.51 -3.32
N PRO A 91 -9.66 -1.26 -3.08
CA PRO A 91 -9.76 -2.58 -2.48
C PRO A 91 -10.52 -2.50 -1.16
N ARG A 92 -11.69 -3.16 -1.08
CA ARG A 92 -12.59 -3.03 0.07
C ARG A 92 -12.15 -3.84 1.28
N GLU A 93 -11.43 -4.93 1.01
CA GLU A 93 -10.94 -5.86 2.02
C GLU A 93 -9.95 -5.16 2.95
N GLY A 94 -10.17 -5.28 4.27
CA GLY A 94 -9.37 -4.61 5.30
C GLY A 94 -9.56 -3.09 5.42
N LEU A 95 -9.95 -2.38 4.35
CA LEU A 95 -10.01 -0.92 4.32
C LEU A 95 -11.02 -0.33 5.32
N TYR A 96 -12.19 -0.98 5.50
CA TYR A 96 -13.18 -0.56 6.50
C TYR A 96 -12.62 -0.67 7.92
N ASP A 97 -12.01 -1.82 8.26
CA ASP A 97 -11.43 -2.05 9.58
C ASP A 97 -10.22 -1.16 9.84
N ALA A 98 -9.37 -0.94 8.84
CA ALA A 98 -8.25 0.00 8.93
C ALA A 98 -8.74 1.41 9.25
N ARG A 99 -9.73 1.92 8.50
CA ARG A 99 -10.33 3.23 8.79
C ARG A 99 -10.97 3.27 10.17
N ARG A 100 -11.65 2.20 10.59
CA ARG A 100 -12.25 2.10 11.93
C ARG A 100 -11.18 2.20 13.02
N ARG A 101 -10.10 1.42 12.94
CA ARG A 101 -8.98 1.48 13.89
C ARG A 101 -8.36 2.88 14.00
N LEU A 102 -8.18 3.58 12.88
CA LEU A 102 -7.67 4.95 12.89
C LEU A 102 -8.67 5.94 13.53
N LEU A 103 -9.97 5.74 13.33
CA LEU A 103 -11.01 6.54 14.00
C LEU A 103 -11.03 6.25 15.51
N ASP A 104 -10.99 4.98 15.90
CA ASP A 104 -10.97 4.56 17.31
C ASP A 104 -9.75 5.15 18.03
N ALA A 105 -8.56 5.11 17.41
CA ALA A 105 -7.35 5.73 17.96
C ALA A 105 -7.45 7.25 18.10
N ARG A 106 -8.07 7.93 17.13
CA ARG A 106 -8.29 9.38 17.22
C ARG A 106 -9.34 9.74 18.28
N ASP A 107 -10.41 8.97 18.37
CA ASP A 107 -11.47 9.20 19.36
C ASP A 107 -10.91 8.98 20.78
N ALA A 108 -10.12 7.93 20.99
CA ALA A 108 -9.38 7.71 22.23
C ALA A 108 -8.42 8.88 22.54
N LEU A 109 -7.63 9.34 21.57
CA LEU A 109 -6.77 10.52 21.73
C LEU A 109 -7.55 11.78 22.15
N HIS A 110 -8.72 12.01 21.56
CA HIS A 110 -9.58 13.14 21.95
C HIS A 110 -10.13 12.99 23.37
N LEU A 111 -10.55 11.79 23.77
CA LEU A 111 -11.05 11.50 25.12
C LEU A 111 -9.96 11.66 26.17
N THR A 112 -8.76 11.12 25.91
CA THR A 112 -7.60 11.23 26.80
C THR A 112 -7.15 12.68 26.98
N THR A 113 -7.08 13.46 25.89
CA THR A 113 -6.51 14.83 25.93
C THR A 113 -7.55 15.92 26.22
N GLY A 114 -8.84 15.63 26.01
CA GLY A 114 -9.91 16.63 26.02
C GLY A 114 -9.80 17.66 24.89
N ARG A 115 -9.00 17.38 23.84
CA ARG A 115 -8.70 18.31 22.75
C ARG A 115 -8.99 17.67 21.39
N ALA A 116 -9.35 18.49 20.42
CA ALA A 116 -9.49 18.09 19.02
C ALA A 116 -8.12 18.08 18.32
N THR A 117 -7.23 17.17 18.73
CA THR A 117 -5.90 16.97 18.13
C THR A 117 -5.83 15.68 17.34
N ASP A 118 -5.24 15.73 16.14
CA ASP A 118 -5.03 14.56 15.28
C ASP A 118 -3.62 13.94 15.47
N ARG A 119 -2.71 14.60 16.22
CA ARG A 119 -1.32 14.14 16.43
C ARG A 119 -1.19 13.27 17.66
N LEU A 120 -0.77 12.02 17.47
CA LEU A 120 -0.49 11.05 18.52
C LEU A 120 0.94 11.25 19.07
N ALA A 121 1.12 12.29 19.89
CA ALA A 121 2.41 12.61 20.50
C ALA A 121 2.86 11.54 21.50
N LEU A 122 4.17 11.41 21.72
CA LEU A 122 4.78 10.32 22.48
C LEU A 122 4.18 10.17 23.88
N GLN A 123 3.98 11.27 24.60
CA GLN A 123 3.43 11.26 25.95
C GLN A 123 1.95 10.83 26.02
N GLU A 124 1.22 10.89 24.91
CA GLU A 124 -0.19 10.51 24.85
C GLU A 124 -0.36 9.02 24.51
N GLN A 125 0.68 8.34 24.02
CA GLN A 125 0.55 6.99 23.46
C GLN A 125 0.15 5.94 24.49
N ASP A 126 0.79 5.91 25.67
CA ASP A 126 0.45 4.93 26.70
C ASP A 126 -0.97 5.17 27.27
N PRO A 127 -1.38 6.41 27.58
CA PRO A 127 -2.77 6.69 27.95
C PRO A 127 -3.80 6.29 26.87
N VAL A 128 -3.52 6.57 25.60
CA VAL A 128 -4.41 6.19 24.48
C VAL A 128 -4.47 4.67 24.30
N ALA A 129 -3.34 3.98 24.47
CA ALA A 129 -3.29 2.52 24.44
C ALA A 129 -4.17 1.92 25.54
N ALA A 130 -4.10 2.48 26.76
CA ALA A 130 -4.93 2.05 27.88
C ALA A 130 -6.43 2.28 27.63
N GLU A 131 -6.81 3.43 27.06
CA GLU A 131 -8.22 3.72 26.68
C GLU A 131 -8.76 2.72 25.65
N LEU A 132 -7.91 2.26 24.72
CA LEU A 132 -8.27 1.23 23.73
C LEU A 132 -8.16 -0.21 24.25
N GLY A 133 -7.75 -0.41 25.51
CA GLY A 133 -7.55 -1.74 26.09
C GLY A 133 -6.38 -2.52 25.48
N LEU A 134 -5.39 -1.81 24.92
CA LEU A 134 -4.15 -2.38 24.39
C LEU A 134 -3.11 -2.53 25.51
N LEU A 135 -2.13 -3.40 25.26
CA LEU A 135 -1.10 -3.72 26.26
C LEU A 135 -0.23 -2.50 26.61
N ASP A 136 0.21 -1.78 25.59
CA ASP A 136 1.13 -0.66 25.69
C ASP A 136 1.09 0.19 24.41
N ALA A 137 1.87 1.27 24.41
CA ALA A 137 2.00 2.12 23.25
C ALA A 137 2.65 1.46 22.01
N ASP A 138 3.46 0.39 22.15
CA ASP A 138 3.99 -0.32 20.97
C ASP A 138 2.89 -1.13 20.28
N ALA A 139 1.99 -1.76 21.04
CA ALA A 139 0.79 -2.41 20.52
C ALA A 139 -0.13 -1.40 19.80
N LEU A 140 -0.30 -0.20 20.37
CA LEU A 140 -1.03 0.90 19.74
C LEU A 140 -0.41 1.29 18.40
N LEU A 141 0.89 1.62 18.39
CA LEU A 141 1.57 2.05 17.18
C LEU A 141 1.56 0.95 16.12
N ARG A 142 1.77 -0.33 16.49
CA ARG A 142 1.66 -1.45 15.55
C ARG A 142 0.27 -1.52 14.90
N GLN A 143 -0.81 -1.42 15.69
CA GLN A 143 -2.18 -1.45 15.15
C GLN A 143 -2.45 -0.27 14.22
N VAL A 144 -1.97 0.93 14.59
CA VAL A 144 -2.07 2.15 13.80
C VAL A 144 -1.29 2.04 12.48
N TYR A 145 -0.07 1.49 12.52
CA TYR A 145 0.78 1.27 11.35
C TYR A 145 0.20 0.22 10.39
N GLU A 146 -0.35 -0.88 10.90
CA GLU A 146 -1.03 -1.89 10.08
C GLU A 146 -2.25 -1.32 9.36
N ALA A 147 -3.04 -0.49 10.06
CA ALA A 147 -4.17 0.22 9.47
C ALA A 147 -3.71 1.21 8.40
N ALA A 148 -2.68 2.01 8.68
CA ALA A 148 -2.13 2.95 7.73
C ALA A 148 -1.53 2.28 6.50
N ARG A 149 -0.81 1.15 6.65
CA ARG A 149 -0.29 0.35 5.54
C ARG A 149 -1.43 -0.12 4.63
N THR A 150 -2.53 -0.58 5.21
CA THR A 150 -3.72 -1.00 4.46
C THR A 150 -4.31 0.15 3.63
N VAL A 151 -4.45 1.34 4.24
CA VAL A 151 -4.95 2.53 3.54
C VAL A 151 -3.98 3.00 2.47
N SER A 152 -2.67 3.05 2.75
CA SER A 152 -1.63 3.45 1.80
C SER A 152 -1.59 2.53 0.58
N TYR A 153 -1.61 1.21 0.79
CA TYR A 153 -1.64 0.25 -0.31
C TYR A 153 -2.92 0.36 -1.15
N ALA A 154 -4.08 0.52 -0.49
CA ALA A 154 -5.34 0.77 -1.20
C ALA A 154 -5.28 2.07 -2.02
N SER A 155 -4.67 3.13 -1.50
CA SER A 155 -4.42 4.39 -2.22
C SER A 155 -3.55 4.16 -3.46
N ASP A 156 -2.43 3.46 -3.34
CA ASP A 156 -1.52 3.23 -4.47
C ASP A 156 -2.18 2.42 -5.59
N VAL A 157 -2.93 1.37 -5.25
CA VAL A 157 -3.70 0.59 -6.24
C VAL A 157 -4.76 1.46 -6.90
N THR A 158 -5.49 2.24 -6.11
CA THR A 158 -6.60 3.06 -6.61
C THR A 158 -6.11 4.17 -7.54
N TRP A 159 -5.06 4.89 -7.17
CA TRP A 159 -4.53 5.98 -7.99
C TRP A 159 -3.87 5.46 -9.28
N ARG A 160 -3.22 4.30 -9.24
CA ARG A 160 -2.76 3.62 -10.47
C ARG A 160 -3.93 3.32 -11.41
N GLU A 161 -5.03 2.78 -10.88
CA GLU A 161 -6.22 2.49 -11.66
C GLU A 161 -6.88 3.76 -12.23
N VAL A 162 -7.04 4.80 -11.41
CA VAL A 162 -7.55 6.11 -11.86
C VAL A 162 -6.71 6.63 -13.02
N ASN A 163 -5.39 6.67 -12.86
CA ASN A 163 -4.48 7.14 -13.88
C ASN A 163 -4.56 6.30 -15.16
N ARG A 164 -4.68 4.98 -15.05
CA ARG A 164 -4.88 4.07 -16.18
C ARG A 164 -6.19 4.35 -16.93
N VAL A 165 -7.30 4.47 -16.21
CA VAL A 165 -8.63 4.76 -16.78
C VAL A 165 -8.64 6.13 -17.46
N LEU A 166 -8.11 7.17 -16.82
CA LEU A 166 -8.06 8.52 -17.39
C LEU A 166 -7.19 8.58 -18.65
N ARG A 167 -6.00 7.96 -18.64
CA ARG A 167 -5.16 7.83 -19.84
C ARG A 167 -5.89 7.11 -20.97
N SER A 168 -6.59 6.03 -20.68
CA SER A 168 -7.34 5.27 -21.69
C SER A 168 -8.45 6.09 -22.36
N ARG A 169 -9.08 7.02 -21.62
CA ARG A 169 -10.12 7.94 -22.12
C ARG A 169 -9.56 9.12 -22.92
N ALA A 170 -8.35 9.56 -22.60
CA ALA A 170 -7.68 10.66 -23.30
C ALA A 170 -7.26 10.28 -24.74
N VAL A 171 -6.94 8.99 -24.98
CA VAL A 171 -6.62 8.49 -26.32
C VAL A 171 -7.90 8.40 -27.16
N ARG A 172 -8.13 9.39 -28.03
CA ARG A 172 -9.35 9.49 -28.86
C ARG A 172 -9.56 8.20 -29.70
N PRO A 173 -10.77 7.61 -29.70
CA PRO A 173 -11.10 6.43 -30.49
C PRO A 173 -10.82 6.59 -32.00
N ARG A 174 -10.98 7.82 -32.53
CA ARG A 174 -10.75 8.13 -33.95
C ARG A 174 -9.28 8.00 -34.36
N LEU A 175 -8.33 8.33 -33.48
CA LEU A 175 -6.89 8.17 -33.74
C LEU A 175 -6.48 6.70 -33.73
N ARG A 176 -7.02 5.90 -32.79
CA ARG A 176 -6.81 4.43 -32.76
C ARG A 176 -7.35 3.73 -34.00
N ALA A 177 -8.52 4.13 -34.48
CA ALA A 177 -9.12 3.59 -35.71
C ALA A 177 -8.33 3.97 -36.98
N MET A 178 -7.74 5.18 -37.03
CA MET A 178 -6.91 5.62 -38.15
C MET A 178 -5.55 4.92 -38.22
N LEU A 179 -4.99 4.51 -37.08
CA LEU A 179 -3.68 3.87 -36.97
C LEU A 179 -3.71 2.34 -37.16
N GLY A 180 -4.87 1.74 -37.45
CA GLY A 180 -5.00 0.28 -37.65
C GLY A 180 -4.60 -0.57 -36.44
N ALA A 181 -4.49 0.03 -35.25
CA ALA A 181 -4.02 -0.63 -34.06
C ALA A 181 -5.07 -1.63 -33.55
N LYS A 182 -4.75 -2.94 -33.60
CA LYS A 182 -5.59 -3.98 -32.99
C LYS A 182 -5.77 -3.71 -31.48
N PRO A 183 -6.95 -3.97 -30.90
CA PRO A 183 -7.25 -3.72 -29.49
C PRO A 183 -6.75 -4.84 -28.56
N ALA A 184 -5.62 -5.50 -28.89
CA ALA A 184 -5.03 -6.44 -27.95
C ALA A 184 -4.19 -5.64 -26.94
N PRO A 185 -4.38 -5.82 -25.62
CA PRO A 185 -3.41 -5.32 -24.67
C PRO A 185 -2.08 -6.00 -25.01
N ASP A 186 -1.07 -5.20 -25.34
CA ASP A 186 0.26 -5.71 -25.66
C ASP A 186 0.81 -6.36 -24.39
N ARG A 187 0.90 -7.69 -24.39
CA ARG A 187 1.39 -8.47 -23.26
C ARG A 187 2.84 -8.82 -23.55
N SER A 188 3.75 -8.11 -22.93
CA SER A 188 5.19 -8.36 -23.08
C SER A 188 5.64 -9.42 -22.07
N PRO A 189 6.27 -10.53 -22.49
CA PRO A 189 6.78 -11.54 -21.57
C PRO A 189 7.92 -10.96 -20.72
N LEU A 190 7.87 -11.19 -19.40
CA LEU A 190 8.93 -10.80 -18.47
C LEU A 190 9.69 -12.01 -17.92
N ALA A 191 8.98 -13.08 -17.59
CA ALA A 191 9.52 -14.35 -17.13
C ALA A 191 8.52 -15.48 -17.40
N GLU A 192 8.89 -16.73 -17.12
CA GLU A 192 7.96 -17.85 -17.25
C GLU A 192 6.72 -17.67 -16.36
N GLY A 193 5.54 -17.62 -16.99
CA GLY A 193 4.28 -17.40 -16.29
C GLY A 193 3.98 -15.93 -15.93
N VAL A 194 4.85 -14.98 -16.30
CA VAL A 194 4.79 -13.57 -15.89
C VAL A 194 4.88 -12.65 -17.09
N VAL A 195 3.96 -11.70 -17.23
CA VAL A 195 3.92 -10.74 -18.33
C VAL A 195 3.64 -9.33 -17.81
N GLU A 196 4.10 -8.32 -18.55
CA GLU A 196 3.65 -6.95 -18.40
C GLU A 196 2.30 -6.77 -19.09
N GLN A 197 1.40 -6.00 -18.47
CA GLN A 197 0.20 -5.49 -19.11
C GLN A 197 -0.18 -4.12 -18.53
N ASP A 198 -0.38 -3.13 -19.39
CA ASP A 198 -0.85 -1.78 -19.00
C ASP A 198 0.02 -1.09 -17.93
N GLY A 199 1.33 -1.37 -17.93
CA GLY A 199 2.29 -0.83 -16.95
C GLY A 199 2.29 -1.55 -15.60
N GLU A 200 1.70 -2.74 -15.51
CA GLU A 200 1.75 -3.60 -14.33
C GLU A 200 2.21 -5.02 -14.67
N VAL A 201 2.81 -5.70 -13.70
CA VAL A 201 3.09 -7.13 -13.81
C VAL A 201 1.83 -7.93 -13.50
N VAL A 202 1.48 -8.82 -14.42
CA VAL A 202 0.33 -9.73 -14.33
C VAL A 202 0.76 -11.17 -14.62
N LEU A 203 -0.07 -12.13 -14.23
CA LEU A 203 0.17 -13.53 -14.57
C LEU A 203 -0.20 -13.82 -16.03
N ALA A 204 0.63 -14.62 -16.69
CA ALA A 204 0.32 -15.17 -18.00
C ALA A 204 -0.98 -16.02 -17.93
N ARG A 205 -1.72 -16.13 -19.03
CA ARG A 205 -2.95 -16.94 -19.09
C ARG A 205 -2.70 -18.42 -18.80
N THR A 206 -1.51 -18.89 -19.15
CA THR A 206 -1.04 -20.27 -18.92
C THR A 206 -0.49 -20.49 -17.52
N ALA A 207 -0.26 -19.45 -16.73
CA ALA A 207 0.28 -19.57 -15.38
C ALA A 207 -0.65 -20.39 -14.47
N ARG A 208 -0.05 -21.28 -13.67
CA ARG A 208 -0.72 -22.17 -12.71
C ARG A 208 -0.02 -22.05 -11.33
N PRO A 209 -0.25 -20.95 -10.58
CA PRO A 209 0.34 -20.75 -9.25
C PRO A 209 0.27 -21.95 -8.29
N GLU A 210 -0.78 -22.74 -8.40
CA GLU A 210 -1.12 -23.89 -7.56
C GLU A 210 -0.21 -25.10 -7.82
N ARG A 211 0.48 -25.09 -8.97
CA ARG A 211 1.43 -26.09 -9.45
C ARG A 211 2.86 -25.57 -9.52
N ASP A 212 3.07 -24.28 -9.34
CA ASP A 212 4.37 -23.62 -9.42
C ASP A 212 4.60 -22.80 -8.16
N LEU A 213 5.30 -23.42 -7.20
CA LEU A 213 5.59 -22.82 -5.90
C LEU A 213 6.51 -21.60 -5.97
N VAL A 214 7.29 -21.46 -7.05
CA VAL A 214 8.31 -20.41 -7.20
C VAL A 214 7.72 -19.17 -7.89
N LEU A 215 6.59 -19.31 -8.58
CA LEU A 215 5.94 -18.24 -9.33
C LEU A 215 5.76 -16.92 -8.56
N PRO A 216 5.40 -16.88 -7.26
CA PRO A 216 5.30 -15.61 -6.54
C PRO A 216 6.64 -14.85 -6.48
N LEU A 217 7.74 -15.54 -6.18
CA LEU A 217 9.07 -14.93 -6.12
C LEU A 217 9.56 -14.56 -7.53
N ARG A 218 9.28 -15.40 -8.54
CA ARG A 218 9.60 -15.09 -9.94
C ARG A 218 8.85 -13.86 -10.44
N ALA A 219 7.57 -13.74 -10.11
CA ALA A 219 6.77 -12.55 -10.45
C ALA A 219 7.30 -11.30 -9.75
N ALA A 220 7.72 -11.42 -8.49
CA ALA A 220 8.31 -10.33 -7.73
C ALA A 220 9.66 -9.88 -8.29
N ALA A 221 10.57 -10.81 -8.55
CA ALA A 221 11.86 -10.53 -9.17
C ALA A 221 11.69 -9.86 -10.55
N ALA A 222 10.83 -10.42 -11.41
CA ALA A 222 10.54 -9.85 -12.72
C ALA A 222 9.94 -8.43 -12.63
N ALA A 223 9.04 -8.19 -11.68
CA ALA A 223 8.44 -6.89 -11.43
C ALA A 223 9.48 -5.86 -10.96
N ALA A 224 10.32 -6.23 -10.00
CA ALA A 224 11.34 -5.34 -9.45
C ALA A 224 12.42 -5.02 -10.51
N GLN A 225 12.86 -6.00 -11.29
CA GLN A 225 13.81 -5.80 -12.39
C GLN A 225 13.23 -4.91 -13.51
N ALA A 226 11.93 -5.04 -13.80
CA ALA A 226 11.25 -4.17 -14.76
C ALA A 226 10.92 -2.77 -14.22
N GLY A 227 11.04 -2.54 -12.91
CA GLY A 227 10.59 -1.30 -12.27
C GLY A 227 9.08 -1.11 -12.34
N LEU A 228 8.32 -2.20 -12.37
CA LEU A 228 6.86 -2.19 -12.52
C LEU A 228 6.19 -2.73 -11.26
N PRO A 229 5.05 -2.17 -10.84
CA PRO A 229 4.29 -2.73 -9.74
C PRO A 229 3.58 -4.01 -10.17
N ILE A 230 3.37 -4.94 -9.24
CA ILE A 230 2.50 -6.10 -9.50
C ILE A 230 1.03 -5.64 -9.38
N SER A 231 0.19 -6.08 -10.31
CA SER A 231 -1.25 -5.84 -10.23
C SER A 231 -1.84 -6.51 -8.99
N LEU A 232 -2.80 -5.84 -8.34
CA LEU A 232 -3.48 -6.38 -7.15
C LEU A 232 -4.09 -7.77 -7.42
N HIS A 233 -4.69 -7.96 -8.60
CA HIS A 233 -5.28 -9.23 -8.98
C HIS A 233 -4.24 -10.36 -9.06
N ALA A 234 -3.05 -10.08 -9.60
CA ALA A 234 -1.98 -11.08 -9.67
C ALA A 234 -1.47 -11.44 -8.26
N VAL A 235 -1.21 -10.45 -7.39
CA VAL A 235 -0.74 -10.72 -6.02
C VAL A 235 -1.77 -11.54 -5.24
N ARG A 236 -3.05 -11.17 -5.29
CA ARG A 236 -4.13 -11.94 -4.63
C ARG A 236 -4.23 -13.37 -5.12
N ARG A 237 -4.12 -13.57 -6.44
CA ARG A 237 -4.13 -14.90 -7.04
C ARG A 237 -2.91 -15.72 -6.61
N LEU A 238 -1.74 -15.09 -6.49
CA LEU A 238 -0.54 -15.74 -5.97
C LEU A 238 -0.71 -16.11 -4.50
N ALA A 239 -1.17 -15.17 -3.65
CA ALA A 239 -1.40 -15.39 -2.22
C ALA A 239 -2.40 -16.51 -1.96
N ALA A 240 -3.54 -16.52 -2.66
CA ALA A 240 -4.56 -17.57 -2.51
C ALA A 240 -4.08 -18.97 -2.91
N ALA A 241 -3.09 -19.06 -3.81
CA ALA A 241 -2.54 -20.32 -4.31
C ALA A 241 -1.23 -20.73 -3.62
N ALA A 242 -0.61 -19.81 -2.89
CA ALA A 242 0.71 -20.00 -2.32
C ALA A 242 0.69 -21.09 -1.25
N LYS A 243 1.73 -21.92 -1.28
CA LYS A 243 1.97 -22.97 -0.29
C LYS A 243 3.36 -22.74 0.29
N PRO A 244 3.63 -23.21 1.52
CA PRO A 244 4.96 -23.15 2.09
C PRO A 244 5.99 -23.79 1.14
N LEU A 245 7.10 -23.10 0.94
CA LEU A 245 8.24 -23.67 0.20
C LEU A 245 8.83 -24.83 1.01
N PRO A 246 9.31 -25.91 0.36
CA PRO A 246 10.01 -26.98 1.06
C PRO A 246 11.30 -26.46 1.71
N VAL A 247 11.80 -27.16 2.73
CA VAL A 247 13.10 -26.89 3.33
C VAL A 247 14.06 -28.03 2.97
N PRO A 248 15.19 -27.75 2.28
CA PRO A 248 15.62 -26.43 1.80
C PRO A 248 14.75 -25.91 0.64
N TRP A 249 14.67 -24.58 0.50
CA TRP A 249 13.96 -23.94 -0.62
C TRP A 249 14.50 -24.42 -1.97
N PRO A 250 13.68 -24.47 -3.04
CA PRO A 250 14.18 -24.71 -4.39
C PRO A 250 15.28 -23.71 -4.78
N ALA A 251 16.24 -24.14 -5.60
CA ALA A 251 17.35 -23.28 -6.02
C ALA A 251 16.86 -22.02 -6.74
N GLU A 252 15.84 -22.17 -7.59
CA GLU A 252 15.18 -21.06 -8.28
C GLU A 252 14.57 -20.07 -7.29
N ALA A 253 13.83 -20.52 -6.28
CA ALA A 253 13.23 -19.63 -5.28
C ALA A 253 14.29 -18.77 -4.56
N ARG A 254 15.43 -19.35 -4.19
CA ARG A 254 16.53 -18.60 -3.58
C ARG A 254 17.13 -17.58 -4.55
N GLN A 255 17.29 -17.96 -5.82
CA GLN A 255 17.79 -17.06 -6.85
C GLN A 255 16.84 -15.89 -7.10
N GLU A 256 15.53 -16.14 -7.19
CA GLU A 256 14.53 -15.10 -7.40
C GLU A 256 14.44 -14.14 -6.20
N LEU A 257 14.58 -14.64 -4.96
CA LEU A 257 14.68 -13.78 -3.79
C LEU A 257 15.90 -12.85 -3.88
N VAL A 258 17.07 -13.39 -4.26
CA VAL A 258 18.29 -12.56 -4.45
C VAL A 258 18.10 -11.55 -5.59
N THR A 259 17.48 -11.96 -6.69
CA THR A 259 17.17 -11.07 -7.83
C THR A 259 16.22 -9.95 -7.43
N LEU A 260 15.21 -10.25 -6.61
CA LEU A 260 14.29 -9.27 -6.04
C LEU A 260 15.07 -8.26 -5.18
N LEU A 261 15.82 -8.71 -4.18
CA LEU A 261 16.58 -7.82 -3.27
C LEU A 261 17.66 -7.00 -4.02
N GLY A 262 18.22 -7.58 -5.08
CA GLY A 262 19.23 -6.94 -5.92
C GLY A 262 18.70 -5.86 -6.87
N ALA A 263 17.37 -5.70 -6.98
CA ALA A 263 16.75 -4.73 -7.89
C ALA A 263 16.80 -3.27 -7.39
N GLY A 264 17.31 -3.04 -6.18
CA GLY A 264 17.42 -1.70 -5.60
C GLY A 264 16.05 -1.12 -5.25
N GLU A 265 15.84 0.18 -5.46
CA GLU A 265 14.63 0.90 -5.02
C GLU A 265 13.32 0.29 -5.55
N SER A 266 13.33 -0.33 -6.74
CA SER A 266 12.17 -1.03 -7.30
C SER A 266 11.69 -2.22 -6.46
N THR A 267 12.52 -2.72 -5.53
CA THR A 267 12.16 -3.80 -4.59
C THR A 267 11.03 -3.36 -3.66
N VAL A 268 11.04 -2.11 -3.22
CA VAL A 268 10.12 -1.56 -2.23
C VAL A 268 8.64 -1.78 -2.60
N PRO A 269 8.13 -1.24 -3.72
CA PRO A 269 6.70 -1.33 -4.02
C PRO A 269 6.27 -2.77 -4.31
N VAL A 270 7.19 -3.61 -4.78
CA VAL A 270 6.94 -5.04 -5.01
C VAL A 270 6.83 -5.78 -3.69
N TRP A 271 7.76 -5.55 -2.77
CA TRP A 271 7.74 -6.14 -1.43
C TRP A 271 6.49 -5.74 -0.66
N GLU A 272 6.12 -4.46 -0.69
CA GLU A 272 4.89 -3.94 -0.06
C GLU A 272 3.63 -4.57 -0.65
N ALA A 273 3.60 -4.82 -1.96
CA ALA A 273 2.48 -5.51 -2.59
C ALA A 273 2.35 -6.96 -2.09
N LEU A 274 3.46 -7.71 -2.02
CA LEU A 274 3.46 -9.07 -1.46
C LEU A 274 3.06 -9.08 0.03
N GLU A 275 3.58 -8.12 0.79
CA GLU A 275 3.32 -7.94 2.22
C GLU A 275 1.83 -7.66 2.50
N ALA A 276 1.21 -6.82 1.68
CA ALA A 276 -0.20 -6.47 1.82
C ALA A 276 -1.14 -7.68 1.70
N GLU A 277 -0.72 -8.71 0.97
CA GLU A 277 -1.46 -9.97 0.78
C GLU A 277 -0.83 -11.14 1.57
N GLY A 278 0.10 -10.86 2.50
CA GLY A 278 0.65 -11.82 3.46
C GLY A 278 1.68 -12.82 2.90
N LEU A 279 2.11 -12.66 1.64
CA LEU A 279 3.05 -13.58 0.99
C LEU A 279 4.43 -13.58 1.67
N ILE A 280 4.89 -12.42 2.15
CA ILE A 280 6.20 -12.32 2.83
C ILE A 280 6.23 -13.16 4.10
N THR A 281 5.24 -13.02 4.99
CA THR A 281 5.14 -13.82 6.22
C THR A 281 5.01 -15.32 5.91
N GLN A 282 4.38 -15.70 4.80
CA GLN A 282 4.30 -17.10 4.39
C GLN A 282 5.68 -17.67 3.98
N PHE A 283 6.54 -16.87 3.34
CA PHE A 283 7.90 -17.28 3.02
C PHE A 283 8.82 -17.23 4.23
N LEU A 284 8.72 -16.16 5.03
CA LEU A 284 9.57 -15.87 6.17
C LEU A 284 8.69 -15.75 7.43
N PRO A 285 8.37 -16.86 8.13
CA PRO A 285 7.45 -16.82 9.26
C PRO A 285 7.86 -15.86 10.39
N ASP A 286 9.16 -15.68 10.63
CA ASP A 286 9.67 -14.74 11.63
C ASP A 286 9.43 -13.26 11.27
N TRP A 287 9.07 -12.98 10.01
CA TRP A 287 8.71 -11.64 9.56
C TRP A 287 7.53 -11.06 10.34
N GLU A 288 6.59 -11.90 10.79
CA GLU A 288 5.44 -11.49 11.60
C GLU A 288 5.85 -10.71 12.86
N ARG A 289 7.04 -10.98 13.40
CA ARG A 289 7.52 -10.33 14.62
C ARG A 289 8.08 -8.93 14.37
N VAL A 290 8.63 -8.68 13.19
CA VAL A 290 9.21 -7.39 12.79
C VAL A 290 8.22 -6.53 11.99
N ARG A 291 7.16 -7.15 11.45
CA ARG A 291 6.07 -6.50 10.73
C ARG A 291 5.46 -5.37 11.56
N CYS A 292 5.45 -4.17 10.98
CA CYS A 292 4.95 -2.94 11.62
C CYS A 292 5.49 -2.71 13.04
N ARG A 293 6.69 -3.23 13.37
CA ARG A 293 7.28 -3.08 14.69
C ARG A 293 7.87 -1.66 14.84
N PRO A 294 7.36 -0.84 15.78
CA PRO A 294 7.90 0.50 16.03
C PRO A 294 9.35 0.45 16.52
N GLN A 295 10.12 1.50 16.22
CA GLN A 295 11.46 1.68 16.77
C GLN A 295 11.54 3.01 17.50
N ARG A 296 11.53 3.00 18.84
CA ARG A 296 11.38 4.19 19.69
C ARG A 296 12.59 5.13 19.75
N ASN A 297 13.56 4.98 18.86
CA ASN A 297 14.70 5.89 18.77
C ASN A 297 14.48 6.86 17.61
N PRO A 298 14.57 8.19 17.83
CA PRO A 298 14.33 9.20 16.80
C PRO A 298 15.26 9.11 15.57
N VAL A 299 16.37 8.36 15.65
CA VAL A 299 17.23 8.14 14.48
C VAL A 299 16.68 7.08 13.51
N HIS A 300 15.69 6.29 13.92
CA HIS A 300 15.07 5.30 13.04
C HIS A 300 13.95 5.95 12.23
N THR A 301 14.16 6.02 10.92
CA THR A 301 13.17 6.53 9.96
C THR A 301 12.04 5.54 9.70
N TRP A 302 12.28 4.25 9.94
CA TRP A 302 11.40 3.16 9.49
C TRP A 302 11.09 2.17 10.62
N THR A 303 9.93 1.52 10.50
CA THR A 303 9.63 0.29 11.25
C THR A 303 10.66 -0.80 10.95
N VAL A 304 10.81 -1.78 11.84
CA VAL A 304 11.87 -2.80 11.69
C VAL A 304 11.77 -3.52 10.35
N ASP A 305 10.59 -4.02 9.97
CA ASP A 305 10.35 -4.66 8.67
C ASP A 305 10.78 -3.80 7.48
N ARG A 306 10.39 -2.52 7.44
CA ARG A 306 10.77 -1.60 6.37
C ARG A 306 12.28 -1.35 6.38
N HIS A 307 12.88 -1.19 7.55
CA HIS A 307 14.32 -1.02 7.70
C HIS A 307 15.12 -2.21 7.13
N LEU A 308 14.65 -3.45 7.30
CA LEU A 308 15.28 -4.64 6.73
C LEU A 308 15.30 -4.59 5.19
N VAL A 309 14.16 -4.21 4.57
CA VAL A 309 14.06 -4.05 3.12
C VAL A 309 14.97 -2.93 2.63
N GLU A 310 14.96 -1.76 3.29
CA GLU A 310 15.80 -0.62 2.96
C GLU A 310 17.29 -0.93 3.06
N THR A 311 17.69 -1.68 4.10
CA THR A 311 19.07 -2.14 4.25
C THR A 311 19.49 -3.02 3.08
N ALA A 312 18.62 -3.92 2.61
CA ALA A 312 18.88 -4.72 1.41
C ALA A 312 18.95 -3.85 0.13
N VAL A 313 18.07 -2.85 0.00
CA VAL A 313 18.10 -1.89 -1.12
C VAL A 313 19.43 -1.14 -1.16
N GLN A 314 19.89 -0.61 -0.03
CA GLN A 314 21.19 0.07 0.04
C GLN A 314 22.36 -0.88 -0.25
N ALA A 315 22.30 -2.11 0.28
CA ALA A 315 23.30 -3.14 0.03
C ALA A 315 23.38 -3.56 -1.44
N SER A 316 22.28 -3.47 -2.20
CA SER A 316 22.26 -3.80 -3.63
C SER A 316 23.25 -2.96 -4.45
N SER A 317 23.50 -1.70 -4.05
CA SER A 317 24.49 -0.81 -4.66
C SER A 317 25.94 -1.27 -4.47
N LEU A 318 26.19 -2.13 -3.47
CA LEU A 318 27.52 -2.62 -3.09
C LEU A 318 27.83 -4.02 -3.63
N THR A 319 26.88 -4.65 -4.33
CA THR A 319 27.01 -6.02 -4.85
C THR A 319 28.24 -6.24 -5.72
N ARG A 320 28.69 -5.22 -6.48
CA ARG A 320 29.90 -5.28 -7.32
C ARG A 320 31.22 -5.19 -6.53
N ARG A 321 31.17 -4.94 -5.22
CA ARG A 321 32.34 -4.75 -4.34
C ARG A 321 32.66 -5.99 -3.48
N VAL A 322 31.85 -7.05 -3.58
CA VAL A 322 31.97 -8.25 -2.75
C VAL A 322 31.99 -9.51 -3.61
N GLY A 323 32.66 -10.56 -3.14
CA GLY A 323 32.71 -11.85 -3.83
C GLY A 323 31.44 -12.69 -3.70
N ARG A 324 30.57 -12.36 -2.73
CA ARG A 324 29.29 -13.05 -2.44
C ARG A 324 28.14 -12.06 -2.29
N PRO A 325 27.69 -11.44 -3.39
CA PRO A 325 26.59 -10.46 -3.36
C PRO A 325 25.27 -11.06 -2.87
N ASP A 326 25.05 -12.35 -3.11
CA ASP A 326 23.92 -13.11 -2.59
C ASP A 326 23.87 -13.10 -1.06
N LEU A 327 25.00 -13.40 -0.40
CA LEU A 327 25.08 -13.38 1.06
C LEU A 327 24.96 -11.97 1.62
N LEU A 328 25.53 -10.96 0.94
CA LEU A 328 25.36 -9.57 1.35
C LEU A 328 23.87 -9.18 1.42
N LEU A 329 23.09 -9.49 0.39
CA LEU A 329 21.67 -9.14 0.32
C LEU A 329 20.83 -9.90 1.34
N ILE A 330 21.07 -11.21 1.49
CA ILE A 330 20.35 -12.03 2.46
C ILE A 330 20.69 -11.62 3.90
N CYS A 331 21.97 -11.38 4.20
CA CYS A 331 22.37 -10.89 5.52
C CYS A 331 21.79 -9.51 5.80
N ALA A 332 21.78 -8.60 4.82
CA ALA A 332 21.17 -7.28 4.97
C ALA A 332 19.67 -7.36 5.33
N LEU A 333 18.91 -8.22 4.64
CA LEU A 333 17.50 -8.45 4.92
C LEU A 333 17.26 -9.09 6.29
N LEU A 334 18.14 -9.99 6.74
CA LEU A 334 17.90 -10.80 7.94
C LEU A 334 18.63 -10.30 9.19
N HIS A 335 19.49 -9.28 9.10
CA HIS A 335 20.40 -8.89 10.19
C HIS A 335 19.69 -8.60 11.52
N ASP A 336 18.49 -8.04 11.45
CA ASP A 336 17.69 -7.61 12.60
C ASP A 336 16.37 -8.40 12.74
N ILE A 337 16.22 -9.53 12.03
CA ILE A 337 15.00 -10.35 12.08
C ILE A 337 14.73 -10.88 13.50
N GLY A 338 15.79 -10.99 14.31
CA GLY A 338 15.77 -11.43 15.70
C GLY A 338 15.13 -10.43 16.67
N LYS A 339 15.01 -9.14 16.34
CA LYS A 339 14.51 -8.06 17.23
C LYS A 339 13.13 -8.31 17.85
N GLY A 340 12.39 -9.28 17.31
CA GLY A 340 11.10 -9.71 17.80
C GLY A 340 11.11 -10.78 18.90
N TRP A 341 12.27 -11.33 19.26
CA TRP A 341 12.42 -12.36 20.28
C TRP A 341 12.77 -11.76 21.65
N PRO A 342 12.77 -12.55 22.73
CA PRO A 342 13.42 -12.16 23.99
C PRO A 342 14.93 -12.45 23.93
N GLY A 343 15.78 -11.50 24.35
CA GLY A 343 17.25 -11.68 24.47
C GLY A 343 18.07 -10.56 23.81
N ASP A 344 19.40 -10.68 23.84
CA ASP A 344 20.27 -9.89 22.96
C ASP A 344 20.20 -10.51 21.56
N HIS A 345 19.93 -9.70 20.54
CA HIS A 345 19.67 -10.10 19.15
C HIS A 345 20.78 -9.66 18.22
#